data_AF-A0A920A5U1-F1
#
_entry.id   AF-A0A920A5U1-F1
#
_cell.length_a   1.000
_cell.length_b   1.000
_cell.length_c   1.000
_cell.angle_alpha   90.00
_cell.angle_beta   90.00
_cell.angle_gamma   90.00
#
_symmetry.space_group_name_H-M   'P 1'
#
loop_
_entity.id
_entity.type
_entity.pdbx_description
1 polymer ?
#
loop_
_entity_poly.entity_id
_entity_poly.type
_entity_poly.pdbx_seq_one_letter_code
_entity_poly.pdbx_strand_id
1 'polypeptide(L)' 'MDKALGMIKDLVGDLTKILVGVVGLGVVAGVVFGDSWFFGDVLGNLVALISDLGDAGLVGLLAAAILIGLLK' A
#
# COMPACT_ATOMS: atom_id res chain seq x y z
N MET A 1 -9.09 28.08 -12.94
CA MET A 1 -9.45 26.96 -12.03
C MET A 1 -8.65 25.71 -12.37
N ASP A 2 -8.46 25.36 -13.65
CA ASP A 2 -7.71 24.17 -14.08
C ASP A 2 -6.24 24.12 -13.63
N LYS A 3 -5.52 25.25 -13.60
CA LYS A 3 -4.14 25.29 -13.08
C LYS A 3 -4.05 25.00 -11.58
N ALA A 4 -5.02 25.46 -10.79
CA ALA A 4 -5.05 25.21 -9.36
C ALA A 4 -5.34 23.73 -9.05
N LEU A 5 -6.28 23.14 -9.81
CA LEU A 5 -6.57 21.70 -9.73
C LEU A 5 -5.39 20.84 -10.18
N GLY A 6 -4.67 21.27 -11.23
CA GLY A 6 -3.43 20.63 -11.67
C GLY A 6 -2.37 20.61 -10.58
N MET A 7 -2.07 21.76 -9.97
CA MET A 7 -1.08 21.84 -8.88
C MET A 7 -1.46 20.98 -7.66
N ILE A 8 -2.74 20.91 -7.30
CA ILE A 8 -3.19 20.04 -6.20
C ILE A 8 -3.04 18.56 -6.57
N LYS A 9 -3.39 18.18 -7.81
CA LYS A 9 -3.23 16.81 -8.29
C LYS A 9 -1.75 16.39 -8.29
N ASP A 10 -0.87 17.28 -8.72
CA ASP A 10 0.58 17.03 -8.75
C ASP A 10 1.13 16.88 -7.32
N LEU A 11 0.74 17.77 -6.39
CA LEU A 11 1.12 17.68 -4.98
C LEU A 11 0.65 16.36 -4.34
N VAL A 12 -0.62 15.98 -4.54
CA VAL A 12 -1.15 14.70 -4.01
C VAL A 12 -0.42 13.52 -4.64
N GLY A 13 -0.15 13.57 -5.94
CA GLY A 13 0.61 12.54 -6.64
C GLY A 13 2.01 12.35 -6.07
N ASP A 14 2.74 13.45 -5.87
CA ASP A 14 4.10 13.41 -5.34
C ASP A 14 4.14 13.00 -3.86
N LEU A 15 3.22 13.50 -3.04
CA LEU A 15 3.08 13.04 -1.66
C LEU A 15 2.75 11.54 -1.60
N THR A 16 1.84 11.07 -2.46
CA THR A 16 1.49 9.64 -2.53
C THR A 16 2.70 8.79 -2.88
N LYS A 17 3.53 9.21 -3.85
CA LYS A 17 4.78 8.49 -4.18
C LYS A 17 5.71 8.38 -2.99
N ILE A 18 5.87 9.46 -2.22
CA ILE A 18 6.70 9.48 -1.00
C ILE A 18 6.13 8.49 0.02
N LEU A 19 4.83 8.56 0.30
CA LEU A 19 4.18 7.68 1.27
C LEU A 19 4.26 6.20 0.86
N VAL A 20 4.06 5.88 -0.41
CA VAL A 20 4.23 4.53 -0.95
C VAL A 20 5.68 4.04 -0.78
N GLY A 21 6.66 4.91 -1.01
CA GLY A 21 8.07 4.62 -0.73
C GLY A 21 8.31 4.29 0.75
N VAL A 22 7.70 5.03 1.67
CA VAL A 22 7.78 4.78 3.11
C VAL A 22 7.15 3.44 3.50
N VAL A 23 6.03 3.04 2.88
CA VAL A 23 5.43 1.71 3.10
C VAL A 23 6.42 0.59 2.75
N GLY A 24 7.11 0.70 1.60
CA GLY A 24 8.13 -0.27 1.21
C GLY A 24 9.28 -0.37 2.23
N LEU A 25 9.75 0.78 2.73
CA LEU A 25 10.75 0.82 3.80
C LEU A 25 10.22 0.19 5.10
N GLY A 26 8.96 0.43 5.45
CA GLY A 26 8.32 -0.15 6.63
C GLY A 26 8.22 -1.68 6.55
N VAL A 27 7.92 -2.24 5.37
CA VAL A 27 7.94 -3.70 5.15
C VAL A 27 9.35 -4.26 5.35
N VAL A 28 10.37 -3.68 4.71
CA VAL A 28 11.76 -4.14 4.84
C VAL A 28 12.25 -4.04 6.29
N ALA A 29 11.96 -2.91 6.96
CA ALA A 29 12.31 -2.72 8.36
C ALA A 29 11.61 -3.73 9.27
N GLY A 30 10.32 -4.01 9.06
CA GLY A 30 9.57 -5.01 9.81
C GLY A 30 10.16 -6.42 9.66
N VAL A 31 10.68 -6.78 8.48
CA VAL A 31 11.35 -8.08 8.26
C VAL A 31 12.67 -8.17 9.02
N VAL A 32 13.47 -7.09 8.99
CA VAL A 32 14.83 -7.09 9.58
C VAL A 32 14.80 -6.90 11.10
N PHE A 33 13.98 -5.98 11.58
CA PHE A 33 13.98 -5.52 12.97
C PHE A 33 12.77 -6.01 13.78
N GLY A 34 11.73 -6.55 13.12
CA GLY A 34 10.49 -6.96 13.78
C GLY A 34 9.59 -5.78 14.14
N ASP A 35 8.72 -5.98 15.14
CA ASP A 35 7.77 -4.96 15.61
C ASP A 35 8.51 -3.74 16.20
N SER A 36 8.26 -2.57 15.64
CA SER A 36 8.98 -1.34 16.00
C SER A 36 8.06 -0.13 15.98
N TRP A 37 8.14 0.69 17.03
CA TRP A 37 7.23 1.83 17.25
C TRP A 37 7.28 2.90 16.14
N PHE A 38 8.39 3.00 15.41
CA PHE A 38 8.60 4.01 14.38
C PHE A 38 8.00 3.62 13.02
N PHE A 39 8.10 2.34 12.64
CA PHE A 39 7.58 1.85 11.37
C PHE A 39 6.16 1.29 11.50
N GLY A 40 5.66 1.09 12.73
CA GLY A 40 4.36 0.50 13.02
C GLY A 40 4.26 -0.94 12.51
N ASP A 41 3.04 -1.49 12.51
CA ASP A 41 2.79 -2.87 12.05
C ASP A 41 2.54 -2.94 10.53
N VAL A 42 3.39 -2.30 9.72
CA VAL A 42 3.21 -2.28 8.26
C VAL A 42 3.35 -3.69 7.67
N LEU A 43 4.33 -4.46 8.14
CA LEU A 43 4.53 -5.83 7.71
C LEU A 43 3.35 -6.74 8.13
N GLY A 44 2.90 -6.67 9.38
CA GLY A 44 1.78 -7.48 9.85
C GLY A 44 0.49 -7.16 9.11
N ASN A 45 0.20 -5.88 8.87
CA ASN A 45 -0.95 -5.46 8.06
C ASN A 45 -0.88 -6.02 6.63
N LEU A 46 0.29 -6.01 5.99
CA LEU A 46 0.46 -6.61 4.66
C LEU A 46 0.25 -8.12 4.68
N VAL A 47 0.84 -8.83 5.66
CA VAL A 47 0.67 -10.28 5.79
C VAL A 47 -0.78 -10.65 6.08
N ALA A 48 -1.47 -9.89 6.93
CA ALA A 48 -2.89 -10.07 7.23
C ALA A 48 -3.74 -9.93 5.97
N LEU A 49 -3.53 -8.88 5.17
CA LEU A 49 -4.23 -8.70 3.89
C LEU A 49 -3.99 -9.88 2.93
N ILE A 50 -2.75 -10.38 2.83
CA ILE A 50 -2.46 -11.55 1.99
C ILE A 50 -3.17 -12.80 2.52
N SER A 51 -3.19 -13.00 3.84
CA SER A 51 -3.91 -14.11 4.48
C SER A 51 -5.41 -14.03 4.20
N ASP A 52 -6.02 -12.87 4.41
CA ASP A 52 -7.46 -12.64 4.17
C ASP A 52 -7.84 -12.96 2.71
N LEU A 53 -6.99 -12.54 1.76
CA LEU A 53 -7.16 -12.85 0.34
C LEU A 53 -7.01 -14.35 0.05
N GLY A 54 -6.08 -15.03 0.72
CA GLY A 54 -5.86 -16.47 0.59
C GLY A 54 -7.00 -17.30 1.19
N ASP A 55 -7.47 -16.91 2.38
CA ASP A 55 -8.56 -17.56 3.11
C ASP A 55 -9.91 -17.39 2.39
N ALA A 56 -10.09 -16.29 1.68
CA ALA A 56 -11.23 -16.08 0.78
C ALA A 56 -11.18 -16.96 -0.51
N GLY A 57 -10.10 -17.71 -0.73
CA GLY A 57 -9.95 -18.65 -1.84
C GLY A 57 -10.03 -17.99 -3.22
N LEU A 58 -10.74 -18.63 -4.16
CA LEU A 58 -10.86 -18.14 -5.54
C LEU A 58 -11.42 -16.72 -5.62
N VAL A 59 -12.38 -16.37 -4.75
CA VAL A 59 -13.02 -15.05 -4.75
C VAL A 59 -12.04 -13.97 -4.31
N GLY A 60 -11.20 -14.25 -3.30
CA GLY A 60 -10.13 -13.35 -2.87
C GLY A 60 -9.11 -13.09 -3.98
N LEU A 61 -8.71 -14.13 -4.71
CA LEU A 61 -7.78 -14.00 -5.82
C LEU A 61 -8.37 -13.21 -7.01
N LEU A 62 -9.67 -13.40 -7.30
CA LEU A 62 -10.38 -12.61 -8.31
C LEU A 62 -10.48 -11.14 -7.91
N ALA A 63 -10.78 -10.85 -6.64
CA ALA A 63 -10.80 -9.48 -6.13
C ALA A 63 -9.42 -8.82 -6.27
N ALA A 64 -8.35 -9.53 -5.92
CA ALA A 64 -6.98 -9.05 -6.11
C ALA A 64 -6.67 -8.73 -7.57
N ALA A 65 -7.05 -9.61 -8.50
CA ALA A 65 -6.84 -9.41 -9.94
C ALA A 65 -7.58 -8.17 -10.47
N ILE A 66 -8.81 -7.94 -10.03
CA ILE A 66 -9.60 -6.75 -10.38
C ILE A 66 -8.92 -5.48 -9.85
N LEU A 67 -8.51 -5.47 -8.58
CA LEU A 67 -7.84 -4.32 -7.97
C LEU A 67 -6.53 -3.98 -8.68
N ILE A 68 -5.70 -4.99 -9.01
CA ILE A 68 -4.45 -4.79 -9.78
C ILE A 68 -4.77 -4.27 -11.19
N GLY A 69 -5.89 -4.67 -11.79
CA GLY A 69 -6.35 -4.15 -13.08
C GLY A 69 -6.78 -2.68 -13.03
N LEU A 70 -7.34 -2.21 -11.92
CA LEU A 70 -7.77 -0.82 -11.71
C LEU A 70 -6.61 0.13 -11.36
N LEU A 71 -5.54 -0.41 -10.75
CA LEU A 71 -4.36 0.35 -10.33
C LEU A 71 -3.34 0.56 -11.46
N LYS A 72 -3.48 -0.15 -12.59
CA LYS A 72 -2.72 0.06 -13.82
C LYS A 72 -3.29 1.21 -14.63
#